data_AF-A0A7V7ZDJ7-F1
#
_entry.id   AF-A0A7V7ZDJ7-F1
#
_cell.length_a   1.000
_cell.length_b   1.000
_cell.length_c   1.000
_cell.angle_alpha   90.00
_cell.angle_beta   90.00
_cell.angle_gamma   90.00
#
_symmetry.space_group_name_H-M   'P 1'
#
loop_
_entity.id
_entity.type
_entity.pdbx_description
1 polymer ?
#
loop_
_entity_poly.entity_id
_entity_poly.type
_entity_poly.pdbx_seq_one_letter_code
_entity_poly.pdbx_strand_id
1 'polypeptide(L)'
;MSTLTLPYRATPAEACAWLAEQTGTPWTLARLLEEGGLPFVWIEYSEAWAELFHDGVTRYAAPVVFIEDKQYLAAGSSDVWLRLTRDSSGLPRKLDEPGMRVAKDGLHFQERDLLRLVQHLLNPPAEAAPPAVMKNAIKGLSREEVLVAFAGIGKLNLEQGMLAGTGIFGDDGARVRKNSRGGKNNYLWQPVTLAFGLHDVHRVPMAHLKKAFATQPLLREWKAAWLESLRLLGE
;
A
#
# COMPACT_ATOMS: atom_id res chain seq x y z
N MET A 1 -34.79 10.78 11.70
CA MET A 1 -33.93 9.93 12.54
C MET A 1 -34.06 8.53 12.02
N SER A 2 -33.11 8.12 11.19
CA SER A 2 -32.91 6.70 10.92
C SER A 2 -31.49 6.40 11.44
N THR A 3 -31.41 5.29 12.17
CA THR A 3 -30.28 4.88 12.99
C THR A 3 -29.85 3.49 12.52
N LEU A 4 -29.58 3.32 11.21
CA LEU A 4 -28.95 2.08 10.77
C LEU A 4 -27.54 2.05 11.37
N THR A 5 -27.37 1.23 12.42
CA THR A 5 -26.06 0.97 12.99
C THR A 5 -25.29 0.11 12.01
N LEU A 6 -24.18 0.64 11.50
CA LEU A 6 -23.31 -0.09 10.60
C LEU A 6 -22.68 -1.27 11.37
N PRO A 7 -22.85 -2.52 10.94
CA PRO A 7 -22.17 -3.64 11.57
C PRO A 7 -20.65 -3.47 11.40
N TYR A 8 -19.87 -3.96 12.37
CA TYR A 8 -18.41 -3.97 12.29
C TYR A 8 -17.89 -4.58 10.96
N ARG A 9 -18.65 -5.55 10.44
CA ARG A 9 -18.45 -6.19 9.14
C ARG A 9 -19.77 -6.13 8.37
N ALA A 10 -19.90 -5.13 7.52
CA ALA A 10 -21.11 -4.95 6.74
C ALA A 10 -21.05 -5.80 5.46
N THR A 11 -22.12 -6.52 5.16
CA THR A 11 -22.35 -7.10 3.84
C THR A 11 -22.51 -5.99 2.79
N PRO A 12 -22.45 -6.29 1.47
CA PRO A 12 -22.60 -5.27 0.44
C PRO A 12 -23.94 -4.56 0.52
N ALA A 13 -25.02 -5.29 0.86
CA ALA A 13 -26.37 -4.73 0.99
C ALA A 13 -26.45 -3.77 2.18
N GLU A 14 -25.92 -4.16 3.35
CA GLU A 14 -25.90 -3.31 4.54
C GLU A 14 -25.03 -2.06 4.33
N ALA A 15 -23.85 -2.22 3.73
CA ALA A 15 -22.96 -1.11 3.41
C ALA A 15 -23.64 -0.10 2.47
N CYS A 16 -24.29 -0.58 1.40
CA CYS A 16 -25.01 0.30 0.47
C CYS A 16 -26.22 0.97 1.13
N ALA A 17 -27.01 0.24 1.93
CA ALA A 17 -28.15 0.81 2.65
C ALA A 17 -27.72 1.90 3.63
N TRP A 18 -26.64 1.66 4.38
CA TRP A 18 -26.06 2.63 5.30
C TRP A 18 -25.51 3.86 4.56
N LEU A 19 -24.73 3.67 3.49
CA LEU A 19 -24.23 4.78 2.67
C LEU A 19 -25.36 5.62 2.07
N ALA A 20 -26.47 4.99 1.68
CA ALA A 20 -27.62 5.70 1.16
C ALA A 20 -28.28 6.60 2.20
N GLU A 21 -28.34 6.16 3.45
CA GLU A 21 -28.82 6.96 4.57
C GLU A 21 -27.86 8.13 4.89
N GLN A 22 -26.55 7.89 4.90
CA GLN A 22 -25.55 8.92 5.22
C GLN A 22 -25.45 10.01 4.14
N THR A 23 -25.58 9.63 2.87
CA THR A 23 -25.37 10.56 1.74
C THR A 23 -26.66 11.08 1.12
N GLY A 24 -27.81 10.50 1.46
CA GLY A 24 -29.11 10.84 0.87
C GLY A 24 -29.27 10.44 -0.60
N THR A 25 -28.37 9.60 -1.15
CA THR A 25 -28.42 9.14 -2.55
C THR A 25 -28.38 7.61 -2.63
N PRO A 26 -28.94 6.95 -3.65
CA PRO A 26 -28.89 5.49 -3.76
C PRO A 26 -27.47 4.98 -4.00
N TRP A 27 -27.11 3.87 -3.35
CA TRP A 27 -25.82 3.20 -3.51
C TRP A 27 -25.98 1.80 -4.07
N THR A 28 -25.05 1.43 -4.95
CA THR A 28 -24.89 0.07 -5.47
C THR A 28 -23.48 -0.41 -5.15
N LEU A 29 -23.25 -1.72 -5.20
CA LEU A 29 -21.90 -2.27 -5.02
C LEU A 29 -20.91 -1.71 -6.05
N ALA A 30 -21.33 -1.53 -7.31
CA ALA A 30 -20.49 -0.94 -8.34
C ALA A 30 -20.03 0.47 -7.93
N ARG A 31 -20.96 1.35 -7.55
CA ARG A 31 -20.65 2.70 -7.07
C ARG A 31 -19.76 2.69 -5.83
N LEU A 32 -20.02 1.78 -4.88
CA LEU A 32 -19.18 1.61 -3.70
C LEU A 32 -17.73 1.27 -4.07
N LEU A 33 -17.51 0.38 -5.04
CA LEU A 33 -16.17 0.01 -5.48
C LEU A 33 -15.48 1.14 -6.26
N GLU A 34 -16.23 1.86 -7.10
CA GLU A 34 -15.75 3.03 -7.86
C GLU A 34 -15.28 4.17 -6.96
N GLU A 35 -16.03 4.44 -5.89
CA GLU A 35 -15.72 5.49 -4.89
C GLU A 35 -14.63 5.05 -3.89
N GLY A 36 -13.99 3.91 -4.11
CA GLY A 36 -12.83 3.45 -3.33
C GLY A 36 -13.15 2.51 -2.16
N GLY A 37 -14.33 1.89 -2.16
CA GLY A 37 -14.68 0.83 -1.22
C GLY A 37 -13.63 -0.30 -1.20
N LEU A 38 -13.31 -0.77 0.01
CA LEU A 38 -12.31 -1.80 0.25
C LEU A 38 -12.98 -3.11 0.70
N PRO A 39 -13.45 -3.94 -0.24
CA PRO A 39 -14.00 -5.24 0.07
C PRO A 39 -12.94 -6.23 0.56
N PHE A 40 -13.37 -7.15 1.43
CA PHE A 40 -12.61 -8.33 1.82
C PHE A 40 -13.53 -9.55 1.92
N VAL A 41 -12.94 -10.75 1.87
CA VAL A 41 -13.64 -12.00 2.19
C VAL A 41 -12.94 -12.72 3.33
N TRP A 42 -13.67 -13.52 4.09
CA TRP A 42 -13.04 -14.45 5.03
C TRP A 42 -12.62 -15.70 4.27
N ILE A 43 -11.34 -16.05 4.37
CA ILE A 43 -10.83 -17.33 3.89
C ILE A 43 -10.57 -18.18 5.11
N GLU A 44 -11.17 -19.37 5.13
CA GLU A 44 -10.92 -20.40 6.13
C GLU A 44 -9.85 -21.37 5.64
N TYR A 45 -9.11 -21.95 6.59
CA TYR A 45 -8.08 -22.91 6.27
C TYR A 45 -8.67 -24.09 5.48
N SER A 46 -7.98 -24.45 4.41
CA SER A 46 -8.24 -25.66 3.64
C SER A 46 -6.92 -26.18 3.10
N GLU A 47 -6.81 -27.50 2.94
CA GLU A 47 -5.59 -28.13 2.41
C GLU A 47 -5.24 -27.58 1.02
N ALA A 48 -6.24 -27.29 0.19
CA ALA A 48 -6.06 -26.72 -1.15
C ALA A 48 -5.43 -25.33 -1.16
N TRP A 49 -5.56 -24.57 -0.05
CA TRP A 49 -5.05 -23.20 0.07
C TRP A 49 -4.15 -23.04 1.30
N ALA A 50 -3.52 -24.12 1.77
CA ALA A 50 -2.74 -24.13 3.00
C ALA A 50 -1.60 -23.10 2.96
N GLU A 51 -1.03 -22.82 1.79
CA GLU A 51 0.02 -21.82 1.58
C GLU A 51 -0.41 -20.37 1.88
N LEU A 52 -1.71 -20.09 1.94
CA LEU A 52 -2.23 -18.77 2.34
C LEU A 52 -2.20 -18.57 3.86
N PHE A 53 -1.91 -19.62 4.63
CA PHE A 53 -1.99 -19.62 6.09
C PHE A 53 -0.60 -19.77 6.71
N HIS A 54 -0.31 -18.89 7.66
CA HIS A 54 0.84 -19.02 8.55
C HIS A 54 0.48 -19.91 9.74
N ASP A 55 1.49 -20.47 10.40
CA ASP A 55 1.31 -21.41 11.52
C ASP A 55 0.32 -20.89 12.57
N GLY A 56 -0.68 -21.72 12.86
CA GLY A 56 -1.72 -21.44 13.85
C GLY A 56 -2.86 -20.52 13.38
N VAL A 57 -2.82 -19.99 12.15
CA VAL A 57 -3.93 -19.23 11.58
C VAL A 57 -4.91 -20.17 10.90
N THR A 58 -6.18 -20.13 11.31
CA THR A 58 -7.25 -20.97 10.75
C THR A 58 -8.24 -20.19 9.90
N ARG A 59 -8.21 -18.85 9.97
CA ARG A 59 -9.00 -17.95 9.13
C ARG A 59 -8.40 -16.56 9.09
N TYR A 60 -8.56 -15.84 7.99
CA TYR A 60 -8.17 -14.43 7.90
C TYR A 60 -9.04 -13.64 6.91
N ALA A 61 -8.99 -12.31 7.02
CA ALA A 61 -9.69 -11.41 6.11
C ALA A 61 -8.79 -11.10 4.90
N ALA A 62 -9.11 -11.71 3.77
CA ALA A 62 -8.39 -11.56 2.52
C ALA A 62 -8.97 -10.39 1.71
N PRO A 63 -8.19 -9.33 1.45
CA PRO A 63 -8.71 -8.19 0.71
C PRO A 63 -8.85 -8.51 -0.78
N VAL A 64 -9.91 -8.01 -1.42
CA VAL A 64 -10.06 -8.06 -2.88
C VAL A 64 -9.34 -6.85 -3.47
N VAL A 65 -8.05 -7.01 -3.74
CA VAL A 65 -7.16 -5.90 -4.15
C VAL A 65 -7.00 -5.77 -5.66
N PHE A 66 -7.24 -6.83 -6.41
CA PHE A 66 -6.99 -6.85 -7.85
C PHE A 66 -8.09 -6.13 -8.63
N ILE A 67 -7.69 -5.30 -9.59
CA ILE A 67 -8.62 -4.41 -10.30
C ILE A 67 -9.67 -5.19 -11.09
N GLU A 68 -9.26 -6.28 -11.75
CA GLU A 68 -10.19 -7.08 -12.53
C GLU A 68 -11.18 -7.87 -11.66
N ASP A 69 -10.76 -8.27 -10.46
CA ASP A 69 -11.64 -8.95 -9.49
C ASP A 69 -12.70 -7.96 -8.96
N LYS A 70 -12.33 -6.68 -8.78
CA LYS A 70 -13.28 -5.61 -8.49
C LYS A 70 -14.21 -5.30 -9.66
N GLN A 71 -13.69 -5.29 -10.90
CA GLN A 71 -14.51 -5.10 -12.11
C GLN A 71 -15.53 -6.22 -12.28
N TYR A 72 -15.12 -7.47 -12.02
CA TYR A 72 -16.01 -8.63 -12.01
C TYR A 72 -17.15 -8.47 -11.00
N LEU A 73 -16.86 -7.96 -9.80
CA LEU A 73 -17.89 -7.64 -8.80
C LEU A 73 -18.79 -6.47 -9.22
N ALA A 74 -18.22 -5.41 -9.79
CA ALA A 74 -18.95 -4.24 -10.26
C ALA A 74 -19.91 -4.58 -11.41
N ALA A 75 -19.56 -5.56 -12.24
CA ALA A 75 -20.42 -6.09 -13.31
C ALA A 75 -21.67 -6.84 -12.80
N GLY A 76 -21.85 -6.99 -11.48
CA GLY A 76 -23.05 -7.59 -10.89
C GLY A 76 -22.95 -9.09 -10.64
N SER A 77 -21.74 -9.65 -10.65
CA SER A 77 -21.52 -11.08 -10.42
C SER A 77 -22.10 -11.58 -9.09
N SER A 78 -22.47 -12.86 -9.07
CA SER A 78 -23.05 -13.56 -7.91
C SER A 78 -22.02 -14.06 -6.90
N ASP A 79 -20.74 -13.98 -7.25
CA ASP A 79 -19.61 -14.47 -6.47
C ASP A 79 -18.42 -13.50 -6.56
N VAL A 80 -17.48 -13.69 -5.64
CA VAL A 80 -16.18 -13.03 -5.61
C VAL A 80 -15.17 -13.97 -6.25
N TRP A 81 -14.52 -13.50 -7.31
CA TRP A 81 -13.42 -14.21 -7.93
C TRP A 81 -12.11 -13.63 -7.44
N LEU A 82 -11.33 -14.42 -6.71
CA LEU A 82 -10.00 -14.06 -6.24
C LEU A 82 -8.95 -14.74 -7.12
N ARG A 83 -8.15 -13.94 -7.82
CA ARG A 83 -6.96 -14.40 -8.55
C ARG A 83 -5.66 -13.90 -7.95
N LEU A 84 -5.74 -12.78 -7.24
CA LEU A 84 -4.63 -12.19 -6.50
C LEU A 84 -5.16 -11.68 -5.16
N THR A 85 -4.54 -12.12 -4.08
CA THR A 85 -4.90 -11.69 -2.73
C THR A 85 -3.66 -11.48 -1.88
N ARG A 86 -3.85 -11.25 -0.58
CA ARG A 86 -2.77 -11.32 0.41
C ARG A 86 -2.95 -12.59 1.24
N ASP A 87 -1.87 -13.23 1.64
CA ASP A 87 -1.91 -14.32 2.62
C ASP A 87 -2.17 -13.79 4.04
N SER A 88 -2.25 -14.69 5.01
CA SER A 88 -2.53 -14.34 6.40
C SER A 88 -1.46 -13.47 7.08
N SER A 89 -0.26 -13.33 6.52
CA SER A 89 0.75 -12.37 7.00
C SER A 89 0.74 -11.04 6.24
N GLY A 90 -0.09 -10.94 5.20
CA GLY A 90 -0.27 -9.73 4.41
C GLY A 90 0.61 -9.65 3.17
N LEU A 91 1.33 -10.72 2.81
CA LEU A 91 2.14 -10.77 1.60
C LEU A 91 1.27 -11.06 0.38
N PRO A 92 1.51 -10.39 -0.76
CA PRO A 92 0.74 -10.64 -1.97
C PRO A 92 0.99 -12.06 -2.50
N ARG A 93 -0.09 -12.75 -2.84
CA ARG A 93 -0.09 -14.09 -3.44
C ARG A 93 -0.99 -14.13 -4.66
N LYS A 94 -0.43 -14.61 -5.77
CA LYS A 94 -1.22 -15.01 -6.93
C LYS A 94 -1.74 -16.42 -6.67
N LEU A 95 -3.04 -16.62 -6.86
CA LEU A 95 -3.66 -17.93 -6.69
C LEU A 95 -3.51 -18.73 -7.99
N ASP A 96 -3.28 -20.02 -7.87
CA ASP A 96 -3.25 -20.94 -9.00
C ASP A 96 -4.59 -20.94 -9.75
N GLU A 97 -4.54 -21.12 -11.07
CA GLU A 97 -5.75 -21.15 -11.91
C GLU A 97 -6.66 -22.32 -11.50
N PRO A 98 -7.99 -22.12 -11.41
CA PRO A 98 -8.77 -20.95 -11.87
C PRO A 98 -8.91 -19.81 -10.85
N GLY A 99 -8.20 -19.84 -9.72
CA GLY A 99 -8.38 -18.93 -8.59
C GLY A 99 -9.51 -19.40 -7.65
N MET A 100 -9.71 -18.66 -6.58
CA MET A 100 -10.71 -18.97 -5.56
C MET A 100 -12.04 -18.27 -5.86
N ARG A 101 -13.16 -19.01 -5.76
CA ARG A 101 -14.51 -18.43 -5.79
C ARG A 101 -15.10 -18.42 -4.39
N VAL A 102 -15.58 -17.26 -3.96
CA VAL A 102 -16.26 -17.09 -2.68
C VAL A 102 -17.66 -16.56 -2.94
N ALA A 103 -18.67 -17.08 -2.24
CA ALA A 103 -20.03 -16.55 -2.36
C ALA A 103 -20.06 -15.05 -2.04
N LYS A 104 -20.94 -14.30 -2.70
CA LYS A 104 -21.07 -12.85 -2.47
C LYS A 104 -21.45 -12.50 -1.02
N ASP A 105 -22.13 -13.40 -0.32
CA ASP A 105 -22.44 -13.25 1.10
C ASP A 105 -21.19 -13.33 1.99
N GLY A 106 -20.08 -13.87 1.46
CA GLY A 106 -18.76 -13.83 2.09
C GLY A 106 -18.03 -12.49 1.91
N LEU A 107 -18.53 -11.58 1.06
CA LEU A 107 -17.96 -10.26 0.81
C LEU A 107 -18.37 -9.30 1.93
N HIS A 108 -17.40 -8.62 2.52
CA HIS A 108 -17.64 -7.70 3.62
C HIS A 108 -16.85 -6.41 3.45
N PHE A 109 -17.30 -5.37 4.15
CA PHE A 109 -16.64 -4.08 4.26
C PHE A 109 -16.40 -3.75 5.73
N GLN A 110 -15.23 -3.19 6.03
CA GLN A 110 -14.87 -2.77 7.38
C GLN A 110 -15.59 -1.46 7.69
N GLU A 111 -16.25 -1.40 8.85
CA GLU A 111 -16.91 -0.19 9.34
C GLU A 111 -16.00 1.05 9.26
N ARG A 112 -14.75 0.91 9.74
CA ARG A 112 -13.75 2.00 9.72
C ARG A 112 -13.53 2.57 8.32
N ASP A 113 -13.48 1.71 7.31
CA ASP A 113 -13.15 2.12 5.95
C ASP A 113 -14.39 2.75 5.27
N LEU A 114 -15.60 2.30 5.60
CA LEU A 114 -16.86 2.93 5.19
C LEU A 114 -17.08 4.31 5.86
N LEU A 115 -16.74 4.44 7.14
CA LEU A 115 -16.78 5.73 7.84
C LEU A 115 -15.83 6.76 7.20
N ARG A 116 -14.61 6.32 6.84
CA ARG A 116 -13.67 7.16 6.09
C ARG A 116 -14.26 7.56 4.74
N LEU A 117 -14.85 6.64 4.00
CA LEU A 117 -15.48 6.94 2.72
C LEU A 117 -16.58 8.00 2.86
N VAL A 118 -17.49 7.87 3.82
CA VAL A 118 -18.54 8.87 4.08
C VAL A 118 -17.95 10.23 4.44
N GLN A 119 -16.92 10.27 5.28
CA GLN A 119 -16.25 11.53 5.62
C GLN A 119 -15.71 12.23 4.38
N HIS A 120 -15.11 11.48 3.46
CA HIS A 120 -14.60 12.00 2.18
C HIS A 120 -15.73 12.47 1.24
N LEU A 121 -16.88 11.79 1.23
CA LEU A 121 -18.02 12.14 0.38
C LEU A 121 -18.80 13.36 0.87
N LEU A 122 -18.98 13.48 2.20
CA LEU A 122 -19.74 14.57 2.81
C LEU A 122 -18.90 15.84 2.99
N ASN A 123 -17.59 15.69 3.13
CA ASN A 123 -16.64 16.79 3.11
C ASN A 123 -15.74 16.63 1.89
N PRO A 124 -16.30 16.72 0.66
CA PRO A 124 -15.49 16.63 -0.53
C PRO A 124 -14.47 17.76 -0.46
N PRO A 125 -13.17 17.47 -0.56
CA PRO A 125 -12.17 18.54 -0.57
C PRO A 125 -12.51 19.48 -1.73
N ALA A 126 -12.60 20.78 -1.46
CA ALA A 126 -12.91 21.79 -2.47
C ALA A 126 -12.02 21.59 -3.71
N GLU A 127 -12.67 21.57 -4.89
CA GLU A 127 -12.10 21.47 -6.24
C GLU A 127 -10.61 21.09 -6.28
N ALA A 128 -10.37 19.78 -6.47
CA ALA A 128 -9.08 19.09 -6.53
C ALA A 128 -7.83 19.99 -6.58
N ALA A 129 -7.40 20.45 -5.40
CA ALA A 129 -6.00 20.30 -5.08
C ALA A 129 -5.65 18.81 -5.33
N PRO A 130 -4.55 18.50 -6.05
CA PRO A 130 -4.17 17.13 -6.37
C PRO A 130 -4.28 16.27 -5.10
N PRO A 131 -4.71 14.99 -5.24
CA PRO A 131 -5.21 14.15 -4.15
C PRO A 131 -4.34 14.34 -2.92
N ALA A 132 -4.97 14.49 -1.74
CA ALA A 132 -4.26 14.62 -0.48
C ALA A 132 -3.23 13.48 -0.36
N VAL A 133 -2.02 13.80 -0.80
CA VAL A 133 -0.80 13.08 -0.51
C VAL A 133 -0.87 12.96 1.00
N MET A 134 -0.81 11.74 1.55
CA MET A 134 -0.31 11.58 2.92
C MET A 134 0.74 12.66 3.13
N LYS A 135 0.60 13.56 4.11
CA LYS A 135 1.53 14.68 4.32
C LYS A 135 2.96 14.14 4.42
N ASN A 136 3.58 14.02 3.26
CA ASN A 136 4.93 13.65 2.94
C ASN A 136 5.07 14.27 1.56
N ALA A 137 5.10 15.61 1.55
CA ALA A 137 5.62 16.38 0.44
C ALA A 137 6.85 15.64 -0.08
N ILE A 138 6.75 15.08 -1.29
CA ILE A 138 7.82 14.47 -2.11
C ILE A 138 9.11 14.32 -1.29
N LYS A 139 9.16 13.30 -0.41
CA LYS A 139 10.31 13.13 0.46
C LYS A 139 11.30 12.30 -0.33
N GLY A 140 12.39 12.90 -0.72
CA GLY A 140 13.58 12.22 -1.19
C GLY A 140 14.73 13.15 -0.88
N LEU A 141 15.91 12.60 -0.66
CA LEU A 141 17.11 13.40 -0.48
C LEU A 141 17.61 13.86 -1.85
N SER A 142 18.05 15.10 -1.95
CA SER A 142 18.89 15.55 -3.07
C SER A 142 20.17 14.72 -3.12
N ARG A 143 20.88 14.78 -4.25
CA ARG A 143 22.14 14.05 -4.42
C ARG A 143 23.14 14.43 -3.32
N GLU A 144 23.27 15.71 -3.04
CA GLU A 144 24.18 16.25 -2.03
C GLU A 144 23.80 15.75 -0.63
N GLU A 145 22.52 15.71 -0.29
CA GLU A 145 22.03 15.18 0.98
C GLU A 145 22.26 13.66 1.11
N VAL A 146 22.13 12.88 0.02
CA VAL A 146 22.47 11.45 0.02
C VAL A 146 23.96 11.25 0.27
N LEU A 147 24.81 12.02 -0.41
CA LEU A 147 26.26 11.93 -0.23
C LEU A 147 26.66 12.26 1.21
N VAL A 148 25.99 13.20 1.86
CA VAL A 148 26.21 13.52 3.29
C VAL A 148 25.65 12.41 4.19
N ALA A 149 24.43 11.95 3.96
CA ALA A 149 23.76 10.97 4.82
C ALA A 149 24.44 9.59 4.78
N PHE A 150 24.96 9.17 3.62
CA PHE A 150 25.60 7.89 3.41
C PHE A 150 27.12 8.00 3.18
N ALA A 151 27.72 9.15 3.53
CA ALA A 151 29.15 9.38 3.44
C ALA A 151 29.94 8.26 4.13
N GLY A 152 30.90 7.66 3.41
CA GLY A 152 31.81 6.65 3.97
C GLY A 152 31.16 5.30 4.27
N ILE A 153 29.93 5.05 3.82
CA ILE A 153 29.26 3.76 3.98
C ILE A 153 29.66 2.83 2.84
N GLY A 154 30.53 1.87 3.15
CA GLY A 154 31.06 0.90 2.17
C GLY A 154 32.21 1.46 1.34
N LYS A 155 32.72 0.63 0.41
CA LYS A 155 33.85 0.99 -0.49
C LYS A 155 33.37 1.50 -1.86
N LEU A 156 32.15 2.03 -1.94
CA LEU A 156 31.50 2.44 -3.18
C LEU A 156 31.63 3.95 -3.40
N ASN A 157 31.88 4.37 -4.64
CA ASN A 157 31.73 5.75 -5.05
C ASN A 157 30.25 6.06 -5.35
N LEU A 158 29.53 6.53 -4.33
CA LEU A 158 28.10 6.87 -4.42
C LEU A 158 27.83 7.96 -5.45
N GLU A 159 28.72 8.95 -5.57
CA GLU A 159 28.55 10.08 -6.50
C GLU A 159 28.52 9.58 -7.95
N GLN A 160 29.45 8.68 -8.30
CA GLN A 160 29.50 8.10 -9.64
C GLN A 160 28.26 7.23 -9.95
N GLY A 161 27.78 6.45 -8.98
CA GLY A 161 26.56 5.64 -9.15
C GLY A 161 25.30 6.49 -9.37
N MET A 162 25.18 7.59 -8.64
CA MET A 162 24.07 8.54 -8.77
C MET A 162 24.11 9.31 -10.09
N LEU A 163 25.30 9.66 -10.59
CA LEU A 163 25.49 10.29 -11.90
C LEU A 163 25.11 9.36 -13.05
N ALA A 164 25.47 8.07 -12.95
CA ALA A 164 25.07 7.07 -13.94
C ALA A 164 23.54 6.90 -13.97
N GLY A 165 22.89 6.95 -12.80
CA GLY A 165 21.43 6.94 -12.71
C GLY A 165 20.78 5.66 -13.20
N THR A 166 21.48 4.53 -13.02
CA THR A 166 21.06 3.18 -13.43
C THR A 166 20.98 2.26 -12.21
N GLY A 167 20.25 1.15 -12.33
CA GLY A 167 20.10 0.17 -11.24
C GLY A 167 19.46 0.81 -10.01
N ILE A 168 20.02 0.56 -8.81
CA ILE A 168 19.49 1.11 -7.54
C ILE A 168 19.47 2.65 -7.49
N PHE A 169 20.23 3.33 -8.36
CA PHE A 169 20.29 4.80 -8.44
C PHE A 169 19.37 5.39 -9.51
N GLY A 170 18.70 4.55 -10.31
CA GLY A 170 17.82 4.94 -11.42
C GLY A 170 16.34 4.96 -11.04
N ASP A 171 15.49 5.21 -12.04
CA ASP A 171 14.03 5.35 -11.87
C ASP A 171 13.35 4.05 -11.42
N ASP A 172 13.91 2.90 -11.80
CA ASP A 172 13.48 1.56 -11.32
C ASP A 172 14.02 1.23 -9.91
N GLY A 173 14.89 2.09 -9.38
CA GLY A 173 15.52 1.96 -8.07
C GLY A 173 15.02 3.03 -7.10
N ALA A 174 15.95 3.71 -6.43
CA ALA A 174 15.62 4.70 -5.42
C ALA A 174 15.31 6.10 -5.98
N ARG A 175 15.48 6.35 -7.29
CA ARG A 175 15.32 7.69 -7.87
C ARG A 175 13.85 8.04 -8.05
N VAL A 176 13.46 9.21 -7.57
CA VAL A 176 12.09 9.75 -7.69
C VAL A 176 12.12 11.12 -8.36
N ARG A 177 11.13 11.41 -9.20
CA ARG A 177 11.01 12.71 -9.88
C ARG A 177 10.41 13.75 -8.96
N LYS A 178 11.06 14.90 -8.82
CA LYS A 178 10.46 16.07 -8.16
C LYS A 178 9.41 16.65 -9.12
N ASN A 179 8.13 16.60 -8.77
CA ASN A 179 7.05 17.11 -9.62
C ASN A 179 7.30 18.58 -9.96
N SER A 180 7.70 18.85 -11.19
CA SER A 180 7.71 20.18 -11.81
C SER A 180 7.47 19.99 -13.29
N ARG A 181 6.34 20.49 -13.80
CA ARG A 181 6.14 20.68 -15.24
C ARG A 181 7.32 21.48 -15.78
N GLY A 182 8.22 20.85 -16.54
CA GLY A 182 9.16 21.53 -17.43
C GLY A 182 10.57 21.88 -16.93
N GLY A 183 11.05 21.37 -15.79
CA GLY A 183 12.43 21.64 -15.33
C GLY A 183 13.44 20.56 -15.68
N LYS A 184 14.60 20.91 -16.26
CA LYS A 184 15.73 19.98 -16.45
C LYS A 184 16.28 19.51 -15.08
N ASN A 185 16.41 18.19 -14.92
CA ASN A 185 17.15 17.50 -13.85
C ASN A 185 16.87 17.93 -12.41
N ASN A 186 15.71 17.56 -11.86
CA ASN A 186 15.48 17.63 -10.42
C ASN A 186 15.01 16.26 -9.90
N TYR A 187 15.98 15.35 -9.76
CA TYR A 187 15.76 14.02 -9.20
C TYR A 187 16.08 14.03 -7.71
N LEU A 188 15.30 13.29 -6.94
CA LEU A 188 15.56 12.99 -5.54
C LEU A 188 15.73 11.49 -5.37
N TRP A 189 16.24 11.04 -4.23
CA TRP A 189 16.38 9.63 -3.92
C TRP A 189 15.65 9.27 -2.62
N GLN A 190 14.90 8.18 -2.65
CA GLN A 190 14.25 7.60 -1.49
C GLN A 190 15.33 6.89 -0.64
N PRO A 191 15.66 7.38 0.57
CA PRO A 191 16.82 6.90 1.32
C PRO A 191 16.68 5.50 1.93
N VAL A 192 15.46 5.04 2.23
CA VAL A 192 15.18 3.68 2.70
C VAL A 192 15.37 2.66 1.57
N THR A 193 14.76 2.91 0.40
CA THR A 193 14.94 2.08 -0.81
C THR A 193 16.40 2.05 -1.23
N LEU A 194 17.08 3.20 -1.19
CA LEU A 194 18.50 3.28 -1.51
C LEU A 194 19.34 2.45 -0.53
N ALA A 195 19.07 2.53 0.77
CA ALA A 195 19.81 1.78 1.79
C ALA A 195 19.69 0.26 1.58
N PHE A 196 18.50 -0.25 1.29
CA PHE A 196 18.34 -1.67 0.97
C PHE A 196 19.02 -2.04 -0.35
N GLY A 197 18.90 -1.22 -1.39
CA GLY A 197 19.65 -1.44 -2.63
C GLY A 197 21.17 -1.48 -2.42
N LEU A 198 21.71 -0.63 -1.54
CA LEU A 198 23.13 -0.64 -1.15
C LEU A 198 23.51 -1.92 -0.40
N HIS A 199 22.62 -2.44 0.45
CA HIS A 199 22.83 -3.70 1.14
C HIS A 199 22.84 -4.88 0.16
N ASP A 200 21.85 -4.96 -0.71
CA ASP A 200 21.60 -6.13 -1.55
C ASP A 200 22.59 -6.20 -2.72
N VAL A 201 22.78 -5.09 -3.42
CA VAL A 201 23.59 -5.03 -4.66
C VAL A 201 25.06 -4.75 -4.35
N HIS A 202 25.33 -3.86 -3.40
CA HIS A 202 26.70 -3.44 -3.08
C HIS A 202 27.25 -4.03 -1.78
N ARG A 203 26.52 -4.95 -1.14
CA ARG A 203 26.94 -5.70 0.05
C ARG A 203 27.38 -4.79 1.20
N VAL A 204 26.79 -3.60 1.30
CA VAL A 204 27.00 -2.71 2.44
C VAL A 204 26.46 -3.39 3.71
N PRO A 205 27.25 -3.53 4.79
CA PRO A 205 26.77 -4.15 6.01
C PRO A 205 25.55 -3.45 6.60
N MET A 206 24.50 -4.21 6.94
CA MET A 206 23.25 -3.68 7.52
C MET A 206 23.51 -2.88 8.81
N ALA A 207 24.52 -3.25 9.60
CA ALA A 207 24.94 -2.50 10.78
C ALA A 207 25.34 -1.05 10.47
N HIS A 208 26.00 -0.80 9.34
CA HIS A 208 26.39 0.55 8.94
C HIS A 208 25.17 1.39 8.52
N LEU A 209 24.19 0.77 7.88
CA LEU A 209 22.93 1.40 7.48
C LEU A 209 22.06 1.71 8.71
N LYS A 210 21.90 0.74 9.63
CA LYS A 210 21.24 0.94 10.93
C LYS A 210 21.86 2.11 11.70
N LYS A 211 23.21 2.21 11.72
CA LYS A 211 23.92 3.34 12.32
C LYS A 211 23.61 4.66 11.62
N ALA A 212 23.62 4.71 10.29
CA ALA A 212 23.32 5.91 9.52
C ALA A 212 21.92 6.48 9.86
N PHE A 213 20.89 5.63 9.86
CA PHE A 213 19.53 6.05 10.24
C PHE A 213 19.37 6.42 11.72
N ALA A 214 20.28 5.96 12.58
CA ALA A 214 20.31 6.34 13.99
C ALA A 214 21.00 7.69 14.23
N THR A 215 22.07 7.99 13.48
CA THR A 215 22.95 9.15 13.77
C THR A 215 22.71 10.35 12.87
N GLN A 216 22.28 10.15 11.63
CA GLN A 216 22.22 11.24 10.64
C GLN A 216 20.95 12.09 10.80
N PRO A 217 21.08 13.43 11.00
CA PRO A 217 19.92 14.31 11.12
C PRO A 217 19.00 14.28 9.90
N LEU A 218 19.57 14.19 8.69
CA LEU A 218 18.86 14.14 7.41
C LEU A 218 17.95 12.91 7.28
N LEU A 219 18.22 11.84 8.04
CA LEU A 219 17.47 10.59 8.00
C LEU A 219 16.39 10.48 9.10
N ARG A 220 16.28 11.46 10.00
CA ARG A 220 15.34 11.40 11.14
C ARG A 220 13.89 11.24 10.70
N GLU A 221 13.49 11.96 9.66
CA GLU A 221 12.13 11.88 9.13
C GLU A 221 11.80 10.52 8.53
N TRP A 222 12.83 9.76 8.15
CA TRP A 222 12.73 8.45 7.53
C TRP A 222 12.85 7.31 8.52
N LYS A 223 13.17 7.60 9.78
CA LYS A 223 13.42 6.59 10.81
C LYS A 223 12.23 5.67 11.03
N ALA A 224 11.00 6.20 11.02
CA ALA A 224 9.79 5.38 11.17
C ALA A 224 9.63 4.38 10.01
N ALA A 225 9.81 4.84 8.76
CA ALA A 225 9.73 3.99 7.58
C ALA A 225 10.86 2.96 7.53
N TRP A 226 12.07 3.35 7.96
CA TRP A 226 13.23 2.45 8.09
C TRP A 226 12.97 1.33 9.10
N LEU A 227 12.49 1.66 10.31
CA LEU A 227 12.21 0.67 11.35
C LEU A 227 11.09 -0.29 10.93
N GLU A 228 10.05 0.22 10.27
CA GLU A 228 8.99 -0.63 9.75
C GLU A 228 9.51 -1.58 8.67
N SER A 229 10.40 -1.11 7.78
CA SER A 229 11.00 -1.97 6.75
C SER A 229 11.90 -3.05 7.35
N LEU A 230 12.69 -2.73 8.38
CA LEU A 230 13.48 -3.73 9.10
C LEU A 230 12.59 -4.77 9.79
N ARG A 231 11.51 -4.33 10.44
CA ARG A 231 10.53 -5.20 11.09
C ARG A 231 9.91 -6.18 10.09
N LEU A 232 9.59 -5.73 8.88
CA LEU A 232 9.03 -6.58 7.82
C LEU A 232 10.05 -7.59 7.28
N LEU A 233 11.35 -7.29 7.36
CA LEU A 233 12.44 -8.15 6.89
C LEU A 233 13.00 -9.09 7.98
N GLY A 234 12.55 -8.94 9.23
CA GLY A 234 13.05 -9.75 10.36
C GLY A 234 14.46 -9.35 10.85
N GLU A 235 14.86 -8.11 10.60
CA GLU A 235 16.17 -7.52 10.93
C GLU A 235 16.18 -6.66 12.20
#